data_AF-M4X1Y8-F1
#
_entry.id   AF-M4X1Y8-F1
#
_cell.length_a   1.000
_cell.length_b   1.000
_cell.length_c   1.000
_cell.angle_alpha   90.00
_cell.angle_beta   90.00
_cell.angle_gamma   90.00
#
_symmetry.space_group_name_H-M   'P 1'
#
loop_
_entity.id
_entity.type
_entity.pdbx_description
1 polymer ?
#
loop_
_entity_poly.entity_id
_entity_poly.type
_entity_poly.pdbx_seq_one_letter_code
_entity_poly.pdbx_strand_id
1 'polypeptide(L)'
;MSRRKPSQAQLTAVLSQLSEIDFKSVNELTGHRESNLLAIRALFRQGLIKGVLIDDPFGAEDDAGPLLHSAERLRLARRLKEAVVVVEAPEELVRWGALLV
;
A
#
# COMPACT_ATOMS: atom_id res chain seq x y z
N MET A 1 -19.38 -20.18 -3.72
CA MET A 1 -18.12 -19.88 -4.44
C MET A 1 -17.02 -19.63 -3.41
N SER A 2 -15.79 -20.11 -3.66
CA SER A 2 -14.79 -20.37 -2.61
C SER A 2 -14.21 -19.09 -2.00
N ARG A 3 -14.43 -18.89 -0.69
CA ARG A 3 -13.91 -17.79 0.16
C ARG A 3 -12.39 -17.88 0.35
N ARG A 4 -11.59 -17.80 -0.71
CA ARG A 4 -10.14 -18.00 -0.59
C ARG A 4 -9.45 -16.70 -0.23
N LYS A 5 -9.14 -16.54 1.07
CA LYS A 5 -8.16 -15.55 1.52
C LYS A 5 -6.79 -15.92 0.95
N PRO A 6 -6.00 -14.96 0.44
CA PRO A 6 -4.66 -15.23 -0.02
C PRO A 6 -3.80 -15.74 1.15
N SER A 7 -3.00 -16.77 0.90
CA SER A 7 -2.07 -17.28 1.90
C SER A 7 -0.93 -16.28 2.15
N GLN A 8 -0.26 -16.40 3.29
CA GLN A 8 0.89 -15.55 3.58
C GLN A 8 1.99 -15.67 2.52
N ALA A 9 2.20 -16.88 1.97
CA ALA A 9 3.14 -17.10 0.89
C ALA A 9 2.78 -16.32 -0.38
N GLN A 10 1.49 -16.25 -0.73
CA GLN A 10 1.02 -15.47 -1.88
C GLN A 10 1.21 -13.97 -1.68
N LEU A 11 0.94 -13.47 -0.47
CA LEU A 11 1.19 -12.07 -0.12
C LEU A 11 2.67 -11.71 -0.25
N THR A 12 3.55 -12.52 0.33
CA THR A 12 5.00 -12.32 0.25
C THR A 12 5.51 -12.40 -1.18
N ALA A 13 4.99 -13.33 -1.99
CA ALA A 13 5.39 -13.49 -3.40
C ALA A 13 5.01 -12.28 -4.26
N VAL A 14 3.86 -11.64 -4.01
CA VAL A 14 3.51 -10.39 -4.69
C VAL A 14 4.41 -9.25 -4.22
N LEU A 15 4.63 -9.12 -2.90
CA LEU A 15 5.47 -8.05 -2.35
C LEU A 15 6.91 -8.11 -2.86
N SER A 16 7.52 -9.30 -2.97
CA SER A 16 8.90 -9.45 -3.44
C SER A 16 9.12 -9.05 -4.90
N GLN A 17 8.03 -8.95 -5.68
CA GLN A 17 8.08 -8.54 -7.07
C GLN A 17 7.86 -7.04 -7.26
N LEU A 18 7.40 -6.32 -6.25
CA LEU A 18 7.15 -4.88 -6.31
C LEU A 18 8.37 -4.10 -5.79
N SER A 19 8.54 -2.87 -6.27
CA SER A 19 9.54 -1.93 -5.75
C SER A 19 8.87 -0.63 -5.29
N GLU A 20 9.62 0.23 -4.60
CA GLU A 20 9.13 1.56 -4.20
C GLU A 20 9.17 2.57 -5.35
N ILE A 21 10.02 2.31 -6.36
CA ILE A 21 10.40 3.25 -7.41
C ILE A 21 9.67 2.94 -8.72
N ASP A 22 9.55 1.66 -9.05
CA ASP A 22 8.98 1.21 -10.31
C ASP A 22 7.52 0.79 -10.15
N PHE A 23 6.77 1.03 -11.21
CA PHE A 23 5.38 0.64 -11.31
C PHE A 23 5.27 -0.70 -12.04
N LYS A 24 4.40 -1.57 -11.55
CA LYS A 24 4.04 -2.82 -12.24
C LYS A 24 2.53 -2.99 -12.38
N SER A 25 2.11 -3.59 -13.46
CA SER A 25 0.76 -4.12 -13.66
C SER A 25 0.65 -5.52 -13.04
N VAL A 26 -0.57 -5.98 -12.80
CA VAL A 26 -0.81 -7.37 -12.38
C VAL A 26 -0.32 -8.40 -13.41
N ASN A 27 -0.31 -8.02 -14.70
CA ASN A 27 0.11 -8.90 -15.79
C ASN A 27 1.64 -9.08 -15.86
N GLU A 28 2.39 -8.18 -15.23
CA GLU A 28 3.86 -8.28 -15.09
C GLU A 28 4.28 -9.08 -13.86
N LEU A 29 3.32 -9.49 -13.02
CA LEU A 29 3.57 -10.35 -11.87
C LEU A 29 3.56 -11.81 -12.31
N THR A 30 4.55 -12.56 -11.86
CA THR A 30 4.60 -14.01 -12.03
C THR A 30 3.49 -14.70 -11.23
N GLY A 31 3.05 -15.87 -11.71
CA GLY A 31 2.01 -16.68 -11.07
C GLY A 31 0.60 -16.48 -11.67
N HIS A 32 -0.40 -17.09 -11.02
CA HIS A 32 -1.77 -17.01 -11.50
C HIS A 32 -2.38 -15.64 -11.23
N ARG A 33 -2.86 -14.98 -12.29
CA ARG A 33 -3.47 -13.63 -12.26
C ARG A 33 -4.53 -13.48 -11.16
N GLU A 34 -5.47 -14.43 -11.05
CA GLU A 34 -6.53 -14.38 -10.03
C GLU A 34 -5.98 -14.43 -8.59
N SER A 35 -4.97 -15.27 -8.35
CA SER A 35 -4.32 -15.35 -7.04
C SER A 35 -3.57 -14.04 -6.71
N ASN A 36 -2.93 -13.44 -7.71
CA ASN A 36 -2.25 -12.15 -7.57
C ASN A 36 -3.26 -11.04 -7.26
N LEU A 37 -4.42 -10.99 -7.92
CA LEU A 37 -5.47 -10.01 -7.65
C LEU A 37 -6.00 -10.11 -6.22
N LEU A 38 -6.22 -11.33 -5.71
CA LEU A 38 -6.62 -11.54 -4.32
C LEU A 38 -5.56 -11.03 -3.33
N ALA A 39 -4.28 -11.32 -3.59
CA ALA A 39 -3.17 -10.84 -2.78
C ALA A 39 -3.04 -9.32 -2.84
N ILE A 40 -3.10 -8.71 -4.02
CA ILE A 40 -3.06 -7.25 -4.23
C ILE A 40 -4.18 -6.56 -3.44
N ARG A 41 -5.43 -7.04 -3.55
CA ARG A 41 -6.57 -6.47 -2.81
C ARG A 41 -6.34 -6.55 -1.29
N ALA A 42 -5.78 -7.66 -0.79
CA ALA A 42 -5.45 -7.79 0.63
C ALA A 42 -4.31 -6.83 1.06
N LEU A 43 -3.22 -6.75 0.29
CA LEU A 43 -2.08 -5.88 0.57
C LEU A 43 -2.44 -4.39 0.51
N PHE A 44 -3.29 -4.00 -0.44
CA PHE A 44 -3.75 -2.62 -0.59
C PHE A 44 -4.58 -2.18 0.64
N ARG A 45 -5.49 -3.04 1.10
CA ARG A 45 -6.25 -2.78 2.34
C ARG A 45 -5.38 -2.71 3.59
N GLN A 46 -4.26 -3.45 3.61
CA GLN A 46 -3.27 -3.36 4.68
C GLN A 46 -2.38 -2.10 4.57
N GLY A 47 -2.53 -1.30 3.51
CA GLY A 47 -1.71 -0.11 3.26
C GLY A 47 -0.26 -0.42 2.88
N LEU A 48 0.05 -1.67 2.50
CA LEU A 48 1.41 -2.11 2.17
C LEU A 48 1.81 -1.78 0.73
N ILE A 49 0.83 -1.57 -0.15
CA ILE A 49 1.03 -1.23 -1.55
C ILE A 49 0.11 -0.07 -1.96
N LYS A 50 0.49 0.63 -3.02
CA LYS A 50 -0.34 1.65 -3.69
C LYS A 50 -0.46 1.30 -5.16
N GLY A 51 -1.54 1.73 -5.81
CA GLY A 51 -1.76 1.51 -7.24
C GLY A 51 -3.15 1.95 -7.68
N VAL A 52 -3.44 1.70 -8.96
CA VAL A 52 -4.76 1.88 -9.58
C VAL A 52 -5.46 0.53 -9.56
N LEU A 53 -6.57 0.44 -8.82
CA LEU A 53 -7.35 -0.79 -8.66
C LEU A 53 -8.68 -0.63 -9.41
N ILE A 54 -9.09 -1.68 -10.11
CA ILE A 54 -10.38 -1.76 -10.80
C ILE A 54 -11.13 -2.94 -10.19
N ASP A 55 -12.19 -2.63 -9.45
CA ASP A 55 -13.10 -3.63 -8.91
C ASP A 55 -13.99 -4.20 -10.01
N ASP A 56 -14.51 -5.41 -9.79
CA ASP A 56 -15.38 -6.11 -10.74
C ASP A 56 -16.74 -5.39 -10.84
N PRO A 57 -17.07 -4.80 -12.01
CA PRO A 57 -18.32 -4.06 -12.19
C PRO A 57 -19.54 -4.97 -12.33
N PHE A 58 -19.35 -6.29 -12.49
CA PHE A 58 -20.43 -7.25 -12.71
C PHE A 58 -20.88 -7.96 -11.42
N GLY A 59 -20.44 -7.47 -10.25
CA GLY A 59 -21.02 -7.87 -8.95
C GLY A 59 -20.48 -9.18 -8.40
N ALA A 60 -19.29 -9.62 -8.81
CA ALA A 60 -18.59 -10.65 -8.07
C ALA A 60 -18.04 -10.03 -6.79
N GLU A 61 -18.56 -10.45 -5.64
CA GLU A 61 -18.21 -9.92 -4.33
C GLU A 61 -17.93 -11.08 -3.38
N ASP A 62 -17.13 -10.81 -2.34
CA ASP A 62 -17.00 -11.69 -1.20
C ASP A 62 -17.29 -10.93 0.11
N ASP A 63 -17.12 -11.59 1.26
CA ASP A 63 -17.30 -11.00 2.60
C ASP A 63 -16.45 -9.72 2.82
N ALA A 64 -15.52 -9.45 1.89
CA ALA A 64 -14.58 -8.35 1.90
C ALA A 64 -14.93 -7.22 0.89
N GLY A 65 -16.06 -7.33 0.20
CA GLY A 65 -16.53 -6.39 -0.83
C GLY A 65 -16.30 -6.90 -2.26
N PRO A 66 -16.39 -6.01 -3.26
CA PRO A 66 -16.15 -6.35 -4.65
C PRO A 66 -14.80 -7.04 -4.88
N LEU A 67 -14.79 -8.04 -5.75
CA LEU A 67 -13.55 -8.67 -6.22
C LEU A 67 -12.76 -7.70 -7.07
N LEU A 68 -11.43 -7.85 -7.07
CA LEU A 68 -10.55 -7.03 -7.90
C LEU A 68 -10.48 -7.62 -9.31
N HIS A 69 -10.91 -6.86 -10.32
CA HIS A 69 -10.87 -7.26 -11.73
C HIS A 69 -9.50 -7.02 -12.36
N SER A 70 -8.89 -5.87 -12.09
CA SER A 70 -7.56 -5.51 -12.58
C SER A 70 -6.80 -4.59 -11.61
N ALA A 71 -5.48 -4.55 -11.78
CA ALA A 71 -4.61 -3.69 -10.99
C ALA A 71 -3.41 -3.21 -11.80
N GLU A 72 -3.18 -1.90 -11.78
CA GLU A 72 -2.17 -1.21 -12.56
C GLU A 72 -1.34 -0.30 -11.66
N ARG A 73 -0.10 0.01 -12.09
CA ARG A 73 0.78 0.94 -11.38
C ARG A 73 1.01 0.59 -9.91
N LEU A 74 1.13 -0.70 -9.62
CA LEU A 74 1.41 -1.27 -8.32
C LEU A 74 2.84 -0.92 -7.91
N ARG A 75 2.99 -0.47 -6.67
CA ARG A 75 4.28 -0.26 -6.01
C ARG A 75 4.16 -0.46 -4.51
N LEU A 76 5.29 -0.68 -3.84
CA LEU A 76 5.34 -0.69 -2.38
C LEU A 76 4.91 0.68 -1.84
N ALA A 77 4.13 0.68 -0.76
CA ALA A 77 3.87 1.89 -0.01
C ALA A 77 5.11 2.21 0.82
N ARG A 78 5.84 3.28 0.49
CA ARG A 78 6.91 3.79 1.36
C ARG A 78 6.34 3.96 2.76
N ARG A 79 6.88 3.23 3.75
CA ARG A 79 6.53 3.44 5.16
C ARG A 79 6.80 4.91 5.45
N LEU A 80 5.75 5.67 5.75
CA LEU A 80 5.88 7.02 6.32
C LEU A 80 6.35 6.89 7.79
N LYS A 81 7.52 6.29 8.01
CA LYS A 81 8.21 6.24 9.32
C LYS A 81 9.24 7.36 9.49
N GLU A 82 9.19 8.40 8.66
CA GLU A 82 10.07 9.58 8.74
C GLU A 82 9.29 10.86 8.44
N ALA A 83 8.24 11.14 9.20
CA ALA A 83 7.57 12.44 9.16
C ALA A 83 6.95 12.84 10.50
N VAL A 84 7.61 12.53 11.63
CA VAL A 84 7.48 13.27 12.90
C VAL A 84 8.80 13.07 13.66
N VAL A 85 9.89 13.67 13.18
CA VAL A 85 10.83 14.25 14.14
C VAL A 85 10.18 15.58 14.47
N VAL A 86 9.39 15.62 15.56
CA VAL A 86 9.23 16.87 16.27
C VAL A 86 10.65 17.22 16.65
N VAL A 87 11.27 18.13 15.91
CA VAL A 87 12.38 18.90 16.44
C VAL A 87 11.73 19.65 17.59
N GLU A 88 11.84 19.09 18.80
CA GLU A 88 11.68 19.89 20.00
C GLU A 88 12.71 20.98 19.84
N ALA A 89 12.23 22.16 19.42
CA ALA A 89 12.99 23.38 19.55
C ALA A 89 13.41 23.43 21.03
N PRO A 90 14.71 23.49 21.36
CA PRO A 90 15.08 23.69 22.75
C PRO A 90 14.45 25.02 23.20
N GLU A 91 13.66 24.96 24.27
CA GLU A 91 12.93 26.07 24.88
C GLU A 91 13.82 27.23 25.40
N GLU A 92 15.11 27.26 25.05
CA GLU A 92 16.06 28.28 25.52
C GLU A 92 16.21 29.50 24.57
N LEU A 93 15.57 29.50 23.39
CA LEU A 93 15.65 30.64 22.46
C LEU A 93 14.46 31.61 22.50
N VAL A 94 13.63 31.57 23.56
CA VAL A 94 12.50 32.52 23.73
C VAL A 94 12.82 33.68 24.70
N ARG A 95 14.02 33.76 25.29
CA ARG A 95 14.28 34.73 26.37
C ARG A 95 15.37 35.79 26.19
N TRP A 96 15.89 35.98 24.97
CA TRP A 96 16.88 37.05 24.69
C TRP A 96 16.44 38.04 23.61
N GLY A 97 15.15 38.40 23.59
CA GLY A 97 14.58 39.34 22.62
C GLY A 97 13.84 40.53 23.20
N ALA A 98 14.14 40.95 24.44
CA ALA A 98 13.56 42.17 25.02
C ALA A 98 14.64 43.00 25.73
N LEU A 99 15.51 43.62 24.94
CA LEU A 99 16.19 44.85 25.33
C LEU A 99 16.50 45.67 24.07
N LEU A 100 16.26 46.99 24.16
CA LEU A 100 16.43 48.07 23.16
C LEU A 100 15.17 48.26 22.30
N VAL A 101 14.43 49.39 22.35
CA VAL A 101 14.76 50.80 22.65
C VAL A 101 13.57 51.46 23.34
#